data_AF-A0A847CTW9-F1
#
_entry.id   AF-A0A847CTW9-F1
#
_cell.length_a   1.000
_cell.length_b   1.000
_cell.length_c   1.000
_cell.angle_alpha   90.00
_cell.angle_beta   90.00
_cell.angle_gamma   90.00
#
_symmetry.space_group_name_H-M   'P 1'
#
loop_
_entity.id
_entity.type
_entity.pdbx_description
1 polymer ?
#
loop_
_entity_poly.entity_id
_entity_poly.type
_entity_poly.pdbx_seq_one_letter_code
_entity_poly.pdbx_strand_id
1 'polypeptide(L)'
;MRLLDREIRKYNELLFVDGYNIINSWNSLKNTSMDELEESRRTLIDILMEFKHYTHEGVVLVFDSYNVKTDRQVIMEEKLLIVYTKEFETADHFIERSVEKYGRKKKIRVATSDRLEQDIILGKGATRISAKELEYEIENFYREVKKIQAVEKIKNKRHLGSLKQDSLKALEKYKEKMLKK
;
A
#
# COMPACT_ATOMS: atom_id res chain seq x y z
N MET A 1 4.30 -20.46 -5.17
CA MET A 1 2.97 -20.83 -4.61
C MET A 1 2.94 -21.06 -3.09
N ARG A 2 3.83 -21.85 -2.47
CA ARG A 2 3.81 -22.09 -1.01
C ARG A 2 3.91 -20.79 -0.17
N LEU A 3 4.70 -19.82 -0.61
CA LEU A 3 4.81 -18.51 0.03
C LEU A 3 3.48 -17.75 0.01
N LEU A 4 2.89 -17.56 -1.18
CA LEU A 4 1.60 -16.88 -1.36
C LEU A 4 0.51 -17.45 -0.42
N ASP A 5 0.34 -18.77 -0.43
CA ASP A 5 -0.67 -19.45 0.38
C ASP A 5 -0.43 -19.25 1.90
N ARG A 6 0.83 -19.26 2.33
CA ARG A 6 1.19 -19.03 3.74
C ARG A 6 0.84 -17.62 4.19
N GLU A 7 1.08 -16.64 3.35
CA GLU A 7 0.91 -15.23 3.68
C GLU A 7 -0.55 -14.79 3.59
N ILE A 8 -1.26 -15.21 2.55
CA ILE A 8 -2.71 -14.98 2.42
C ILE A 8 -3.49 -15.52 3.64
N ARG A 9 -3.04 -16.64 4.24
CA ARG A 9 -3.72 -17.21 5.43
C ARG A 9 -3.74 -16.25 6.62
N LYS A 10 -2.79 -15.31 6.73
CA LYS A 10 -2.69 -14.38 7.86
C LYS A 10 -3.76 -13.28 7.84
N TYR A 11 -4.41 -13.05 6.70
CA TYR A 11 -5.32 -11.92 6.51
C TYR A 11 -6.75 -12.39 6.26
N ASN A 12 -7.75 -11.79 6.93
CA ASN A 12 -9.17 -12.07 6.65
C ASN A 12 -9.72 -11.27 5.47
N GLU A 13 -9.11 -10.12 5.20
CA GLU A 13 -9.41 -9.23 4.10
C GLU A 13 -8.20 -9.16 3.16
N LEU A 14 -8.44 -9.23 1.85
CA LEU A 14 -7.40 -9.19 0.83
C LEU A 14 -7.73 -8.16 -0.24
N LEU A 15 -6.71 -7.48 -0.72
CA LEU A 15 -6.75 -6.62 -1.90
C LEU A 15 -5.81 -7.21 -2.96
N PHE A 16 -6.38 -7.68 -4.07
CA PHE A 16 -5.61 -7.99 -5.28
C PHE A 16 -5.55 -6.75 -6.16
N VAL A 17 -4.37 -6.43 -6.67
CA VAL A 17 -4.15 -5.25 -7.52
C VAL A 17 -3.56 -5.72 -8.85
N ASP A 18 -4.23 -5.40 -9.96
CA ASP A 18 -3.63 -5.54 -11.28
C ASP A 18 -2.70 -4.36 -11.54
N GLY A 19 -1.40 -4.62 -11.48
CA GLY A 19 -0.37 -3.59 -11.53
C GLY A 19 -0.35 -2.80 -12.83
N TYR A 20 -0.51 -3.46 -13.99
CA TYR A 20 -0.47 -2.75 -15.27
C TYR A 20 -1.74 -1.95 -15.51
N ASN A 21 -2.89 -2.47 -15.06
CA ASN A 21 -4.13 -1.70 -15.09
C ASN A 21 -4.01 -0.41 -14.25
N ILE A 22 -3.43 -0.50 -13.05
CA ILE A 22 -3.20 0.66 -12.19
C ILE A 22 -2.23 1.65 -12.84
N ILE A 23 -1.06 1.19 -13.30
CA ILE A 23 -0.05 2.04 -13.95
C ILE A 23 -0.64 2.79 -15.14
N ASN A 24 -1.43 2.11 -15.97
CA ASN A 24 -2.07 2.70 -17.13
C ASN A 24 -3.22 3.67 -16.77
N SER A 25 -3.79 3.56 -15.57
CA SER A 25 -4.92 4.36 -15.13
C SER A 25 -4.51 5.64 -14.41
N TRP A 26 -3.51 5.56 -13.53
CA TRP A 26 -3.07 6.69 -12.69
C TRP A 26 -2.19 7.65 -13.47
N ASN A 27 -2.59 8.91 -13.54
CA ASN A 27 -1.82 9.91 -14.30
C ASN A 27 -0.42 10.14 -13.71
N SER A 28 -0.23 9.88 -12.42
CA SER A 28 1.07 9.96 -11.73
C SER A 28 2.04 8.84 -12.13
N LEU A 29 1.53 7.74 -12.70
CA LEU A 29 2.31 6.56 -13.11
C LEU A 29 2.33 6.34 -14.63
N LYS A 30 1.48 7.06 -15.37
CA LYS A 30 1.38 6.98 -16.82
C LYS A 30 2.67 7.44 -17.47
N ASN A 31 3.30 6.51 -18.18
CA ASN A 31 4.56 6.71 -18.85
C ASN A 31 4.45 6.37 -20.35
N THR A 32 5.34 6.95 -21.17
CA THR A 32 5.26 6.90 -22.64
C THR A 32 6.31 5.94 -23.25
N SER A 33 7.31 5.49 -22.48
CA SER A 33 8.37 4.58 -22.95
C SER A 33 8.53 3.29 -22.10
N MET A 34 9.25 2.29 -22.64
CA MET A 34 9.49 1.00 -21.97
C MET A 34 10.43 1.10 -20.76
N ASP A 35 11.47 1.95 -20.82
CA ASP A 35 12.39 2.15 -19.69
C ASP A 35 11.66 2.79 -18.50
N GLU A 36 10.70 3.66 -18.79
CA GLU A 36 9.81 4.27 -17.79
C GLU A 36 8.82 3.28 -17.16
N LEU A 37 8.58 2.10 -17.76
CA LEU A 37 7.63 1.11 -17.23
C LEU A 37 8.19 0.37 -16.00
N GLU A 38 9.49 0.10 -15.98
CA GLU A 38 10.17 -0.44 -14.79
C GLU A 38 10.13 0.59 -13.64
N GLU A 39 10.28 1.87 -13.95
CA GLU A 39 10.13 2.96 -12.98
C GLU A 39 8.69 3.07 -12.45
N SER A 40 7.67 2.97 -13.32
CA SER A 40 6.27 2.91 -12.89
C SER A 40 6.00 1.73 -11.96
N ARG A 41 6.58 0.54 -12.25
CA ARG A 41 6.43 -0.64 -11.40
C ARG A 41 7.02 -0.41 -10.02
N ARG A 42 8.24 0.13 -9.93
CA ARG A 42 8.89 0.46 -8.65
C ARG A 42 8.09 1.48 -7.87
N THR A 43 7.66 2.55 -8.53
CA THR A 43 6.86 3.60 -7.91
C THR A 43 5.54 3.04 -7.37
N LEU A 44 4.86 2.17 -8.12
CA LEU A 44 3.64 1.51 -7.65
C LEU A 44 3.90 0.60 -6.45
N ILE A 45 5.00 -0.16 -6.47
CA ILE A 45 5.41 -1.02 -5.35
C ILE A 45 5.63 -0.17 -4.09
N ASP A 46 6.37 0.94 -4.19
CA ASP A 46 6.64 1.84 -3.07
C ASP A 46 5.34 2.41 -2.49
N ILE A 47 4.43 2.90 -3.34
CA ILE A 47 3.13 3.43 -2.93
C ILE A 47 2.31 2.35 -2.18
N LEU A 48 2.27 1.13 -2.71
CA LEU A 48 1.49 0.04 -2.11
C LEU A 48 2.14 -0.51 -0.84
N MET A 49 3.46 -0.47 -0.71
CA MET A 49 4.17 -0.79 0.53
C MET A 49 3.81 0.20 1.63
N GLU A 50 3.84 1.50 1.33
CA GLU A 50 3.43 2.54 2.27
C GLU A 50 1.96 2.37 2.66
N PHE A 51 1.07 2.17 1.69
CA PHE A 51 -0.35 1.91 1.95
C PHE A 51 -0.56 0.66 2.82
N LYS A 52 0.18 -0.43 2.56
CA LYS A 52 0.09 -1.71 3.30
C LYS A 52 0.37 -1.55 4.79
N HIS A 53 1.21 -0.61 5.20
CA HIS A 53 1.49 -0.35 6.62
C HIS A 53 0.28 0.17 7.40
N TYR A 54 -0.68 0.77 6.71
CA TYR A 54 -1.85 1.40 7.31
C TYR A 54 -3.13 0.60 7.11
N THR A 55 -3.24 -0.19 6.05
CA THR A 55 -4.35 -1.13 5.89
C THR A 55 -4.15 -2.42 6.68
N HIS A 56 -5.23 -2.95 7.25
CA HIS A 56 -5.27 -4.28 7.86
C HIS A 56 -5.41 -5.41 6.84
N GLU A 57 -5.70 -5.09 5.58
CA GLU A 57 -5.86 -6.05 4.49
C GLU A 57 -4.50 -6.60 4.01
N GLY A 58 -4.47 -7.85 3.54
CA GLY A 58 -3.32 -8.38 2.82
C GLY A 58 -3.32 -7.86 1.38
N VAL A 59 -2.25 -7.20 0.95
CA VAL A 59 -2.15 -6.64 -0.41
C VAL A 59 -1.32 -7.57 -1.29
N VAL A 60 -1.89 -7.96 -2.44
CA VAL A 60 -1.26 -8.80 -3.45
C VAL A 60 -1.22 -8.02 -4.76
N LEU A 61 -0.05 -7.53 -5.14
CA LEU A 61 0.20 -6.87 -6.41
C LEU A 61 0.54 -7.92 -7.47
N VAL A 62 -0.14 -7.89 -8.60
CA VAL A 62 0.02 -8.86 -9.69
C VAL A 62 0.45 -8.12 -10.95
N PHE A 63 1.56 -8.54 -11.54
CA PHE A 63 2.01 -8.11 -12.86
C PHE A 63 1.91 -9.28 -13.82
N ASP A 64 1.38 -9.06 -15.01
CA ASP A 64 1.46 -10.06 -16.08
C ASP A 64 2.91 -10.17 -16.59
N SER A 65 3.33 -11.36 -17.01
CA SER A 65 4.66 -11.54 -17.57
C SER A 65 4.69 -11.05 -19.02
N TYR A 66 5.18 -9.83 -19.25
CA TYR A 66 5.53 -9.39 -20.60
C TYR A 66 6.77 -10.16 -21.10
N ASN A 67 6.57 -11.07 -22.06
CA ASN A 67 7.62 -11.67 -22.92
C ASN A 67 8.83 -12.36 -22.27
N VAL A 68 8.83 -12.64 -20.96
CA VAL A 68 9.92 -13.40 -20.32
C VAL A 68 9.47 -14.83 -20.03
N LYS A 69 10.16 -15.81 -20.63
CA LYS A 69 9.99 -17.25 -20.37
C LYS A 69 10.44 -17.60 -18.96
N THR A 70 9.64 -17.29 -17.96
CA THR A 70 9.93 -17.62 -16.56
C THR A 70 8.74 -18.28 -15.90
N ASP A 71 9.06 -19.15 -14.93
CA ASP A 71 8.07 -19.66 -14.00
C ASP A 71 7.49 -18.50 -13.18
N ARG A 72 6.24 -18.66 -12.73
CA ARG A 72 5.56 -17.70 -11.86
C ARG A 72 6.44 -17.36 -10.65
N GLN A 73 6.74 -16.07 -10.48
CA GLN A 73 7.53 -15.59 -9.36
C GLN A 73 6.63 -14.99 -8.30
N VAL A 74 6.88 -15.32 -7.04
CA VAL A 74 6.22 -14.71 -5.89
C VAL A 74 7.29 -14.13 -5.00
N ILE A 75 7.32 -12.81 -4.92
CA ILE A 75 8.27 -12.03 -4.14
C ILE A 75 7.50 -11.42 -2.97
N MET A 76 8.19 -11.26 -1.84
CA MET A 76 7.69 -10.51 -0.72
C MET A 76 8.65 -9.36 -0.46
N GLU A 77 8.14 -8.14 -0.53
CA GLU A 77 8.84 -6.93 -0.11
C GLU A 77 8.15 -6.39 1.14
N GLU A 78 8.84 -6.49 2.28
CA GLU A 78 8.30 -6.28 3.61
C GLU A 78 7.01 -7.10 3.89
N LYS A 79 5.83 -6.51 3.64
CA LYS A 79 4.50 -7.12 3.84
C LYS A 79 3.66 -7.11 2.57
N LEU A 80 4.18 -6.57 1.46
CA LEU A 80 3.53 -6.60 0.16
C LEU A 80 3.89 -7.90 -0.55
N LEU A 81 2.88 -8.63 -1.05
CA LEU A 81 3.09 -9.78 -1.91
C LEU A 81 3.08 -9.32 -3.36
N ILE A 82 4.18 -9.55 -4.08
CA ILE A 82 4.31 -9.22 -5.49
C ILE A 82 4.31 -10.54 -6.26
N VAL A 83 3.42 -10.66 -7.23
CA VAL A 83 3.30 -11.84 -8.08
C VAL A 83 3.55 -11.43 -9.52
N TYR A 84 4.56 -12.04 -10.14
CA TYR A 84 4.72 -12.03 -11.59
C TYR A 84 4.12 -13.32 -12.12
N THR A 85 3.15 -13.23 -13.03
CA THR A 85 2.52 -14.42 -13.62
C THR A 85 3.53 -15.22 -14.44
N LYS A 86 3.15 -16.43 -14.84
CA LYS A 86 3.97 -17.25 -15.75
C LYS A 86 3.65 -16.88 -17.21
N GLU A 87 4.51 -17.34 -18.12
CA GLU A 87 4.29 -17.21 -19.57
C GLU A 87 2.87 -17.66 -19.96
N PHE A 88 2.19 -16.85 -20.79
CA PHE A 88 0.82 -17.05 -21.26
C PHE A 88 -0.28 -17.02 -20.18
N GLU A 89 0.00 -16.55 -18.96
CA GLU A 89 -1.02 -16.28 -17.93
C GLU A 89 -1.15 -14.78 -17.68
N THR A 90 -2.36 -14.23 -17.83
CA THR A 90 -2.65 -12.82 -17.53
C THR A 90 -2.86 -12.60 -16.03
N ALA A 91 -2.71 -11.35 -15.58
CA ALA A 91 -3.02 -10.96 -14.20
C ALA A 91 -4.46 -11.32 -13.84
N ASP A 92 -5.41 -11.01 -14.73
CA ASP A 92 -6.83 -11.34 -14.63
C ASP A 92 -7.07 -12.81 -14.28
N HIS A 93 -6.48 -13.72 -15.06
CA HIS A 93 -6.67 -15.15 -14.87
C HIS A 93 -6.04 -15.64 -13.55
N PHE A 94 -4.90 -15.07 -13.16
CA PHE A 94 -4.30 -15.36 -11.87
C PHE A 94 -5.19 -14.89 -10.70
N ILE A 95 -5.73 -13.68 -10.79
CA ILE A 95 -6.62 -13.09 -9.79
C ILE A 95 -7.91 -13.89 -9.70
N GLU A 96 -8.52 -14.24 -10.83
CA GLU A 96 -9.75 -15.04 -10.88
C GLU A 96 -9.59 -16.38 -10.15
N ARG A 97 -8.50 -17.11 -10.42
CA ARG A 97 -8.19 -18.36 -9.73
C ARG A 97 -7.94 -18.17 -8.24
N SER A 98 -7.35 -17.04 -7.86
CA SER A 98 -7.11 -16.70 -6.47
C SER A 98 -8.41 -16.36 -5.74
N VAL A 99 -9.29 -15.58 -6.37
CA VAL A 99 -10.64 -15.27 -5.89
C VAL A 99 -11.45 -16.55 -5.72
N GLU A 100 -11.42 -17.47 -6.70
CA GLU A 100 -12.13 -18.74 -6.59
C GLU A 100 -11.63 -19.59 -5.41
N LYS A 101 -10.31 -19.62 -5.21
CA LYS A 101 -9.67 -20.39 -4.13
C LYS A 101 -9.96 -19.81 -2.75
N TYR A 102 -10.00 -18.48 -2.61
CA TYR A 102 -10.01 -17.81 -1.31
C TYR A 102 -11.33 -17.08 -0.97
N GLY A 103 -12.12 -16.70 -1.96
CA GLY A 103 -13.28 -15.80 -1.83
C GLY A 103 -14.40 -16.32 -0.95
N ARG A 104 -14.53 -17.66 -0.80
CA ARG A 104 -15.49 -18.26 0.14
C ARG A 104 -15.11 -18.11 1.61
N LYS A 105 -13.84 -17.81 1.91
CA LYS A 105 -13.28 -17.80 3.27
C LYS A 105 -12.78 -16.43 3.70
N LYS A 106 -12.61 -15.50 2.76
CA LYS A 106 -11.95 -14.21 2.95
C LYS A 106 -12.74 -13.17 2.19
N LYS A 107 -12.77 -11.95 2.71
CA LYS A 107 -13.32 -10.80 2.00
C LYS A 107 -12.28 -10.30 1.01
N ILE A 108 -12.57 -10.40 -0.27
CA ILE A 108 -11.61 -10.07 -1.33
C ILE A 108 -12.09 -8.85 -2.10
N ARG A 109 -11.21 -7.87 -2.24
CA ARG A 109 -11.35 -6.76 -3.18
C ARG A 109 -10.35 -6.94 -4.33
N VAL A 110 -10.74 -6.58 -5.54
CA VAL A 110 -9.88 -6.60 -6.73
C VAL A 110 -9.84 -5.21 -7.34
N ALA A 111 -8.65 -4.62 -7.43
CA ALA A 111 -8.43 -3.33 -8.07
C ALA A 111 -8.09 -3.53 -9.55
N THR A 112 -9.05 -3.18 -10.39
CA THR A 112 -8.99 -3.30 -11.85
C THR A 112 -9.97 -2.33 -12.50
N SER A 113 -9.71 -1.92 -13.73
CA SER A 113 -10.57 -1.02 -14.50
C SER A 113 -11.53 -1.76 -15.43
N ASP A 114 -11.29 -3.03 -15.73
CA ASP A 114 -12.01 -3.74 -16.77
C ASP A 114 -13.40 -4.22 -16.34
N ARG A 115 -14.39 -3.97 -17.22
CA ARG A 115 -15.81 -4.27 -16.94
C ARG A 115 -16.11 -5.77 -16.99
N LEU A 116 -15.38 -6.53 -17.81
CA LEU A 116 -15.59 -7.97 -17.97
C LEU A 116 -15.30 -8.74 -16.66
N GLU A 117 -14.37 -8.23 -15.86
CA GLU A 117 -13.99 -8.88 -14.60
C GLU A 117 -15.05 -8.71 -13.50
N GLN A 118 -15.87 -7.66 -13.57
CA GLN A 118 -16.83 -7.33 -12.51
C GLN A 118 -17.86 -8.44 -12.24
N ASP A 119 -18.45 -9.01 -13.30
CA ASP A 119 -19.49 -10.04 -13.17
C ASP A 119 -18.91 -11.36 -12.63
N ILE A 120 -17.69 -11.70 -13.06
CA ILE A 120 -16.98 -12.91 -12.64
C ILE A 120 -16.56 -12.83 -11.17
N ILE A 121 -16.03 -11.68 -10.75
CA ILE A 121 -15.55 -11.42 -9.39
C ILE A 121 -16.72 -11.45 -8.39
N LEU A 122 -17.85 -10.82 -8.73
CA LEU A 122 -19.04 -10.78 -7.89
C LEU A 122 -19.63 -12.18 -7.68
N GLY A 123 -19.73 -12.99 -8.73
CA GLY A 123 -20.23 -14.37 -8.64
C GLY A 123 -19.40 -15.29 -7.74
N LYS A 124 -18.14 -14.94 -7.45
CA LYS A 124 -17.21 -15.72 -6.63
C LYS A 124 -16.99 -15.14 -5.21
N GLY A 125 -17.78 -14.14 -4.81
CA GLY A 125 -17.75 -13.57 -3.46
C GLY A 125 -16.67 -12.51 -3.23
N ALA A 126 -16.18 -11.89 -4.30
CA ALA A 126 -15.26 -10.75 -4.25
C ALA A 126 -15.95 -9.46 -4.73
N THR A 127 -15.35 -8.32 -4.39
CA THR A 127 -15.83 -7.00 -4.81
C THR A 127 -14.78 -6.34 -5.71
N ARG A 128 -15.20 -5.77 -6.84
CA ARG A 128 -14.31 -4.98 -7.68
C ARG A 128 -14.23 -3.55 -7.15
N ILE A 129 -13.03 -2.98 -7.13
CA ILE A 129 -12.77 -1.54 -6.97
C ILE A 129 -12.06 -1.05 -8.23
N SER A 130 -12.37 0.15 -8.69
CA SER A 130 -11.71 0.77 -9.83
C SER A 130 -10.32 1.27 -9.49
N ALA A 131 -9.46 1.42 -10.50
CA ALA A 131 -8.15 2.01 -10.31
C ALA A 131 -8.24 3.41 -9.68
N LYS A 132 -9.22 4.23 -10.10
CA LYS A 132 -9.44 5.58 -9.53
C LYS A 132 -9.93 5.55 -8.09
N GLU A 133 -10.78 4.59 -7.73
CA GLU A 133 -11.21 4.43 -6.33
C GLU A 133 -10.03 4.06 -5.44
N LEU A 134 -9.16 3.15 -5.90
CA LEU A 134 -7.93 2.82 -5.17
C LEU A 134 -6.98 4.02 -5.07
N GLU A 135 -6.82 4.80 -6.15
CA GLU A 135 -6.03 6.05 -6.15
C GLU A 135 -6.53 7.00 -5.06
N TYR A 136 -7.85 7.22 -5.01
CA TYR A 136 -8.48 8.09 -4.02
C TYR A 136 -8.35 7.56 -2.59
N GLU A 137 -8.47 6.24 -2.38
CA GLU A 137 -8.27 5.58 -1.08
C GLU A 137 -6.84 5.86 -0.56
N ILE A 138 -5.84 5.71 -1.44
CA ILE A 138 -4.42 5.95 -1.13
C ILE A 138 -4.13 7.44 -0.91
N GLU A 139 -4.70 8.34 -1.71
CA GLU A 139 -4.55 9.78 -1.52
C GLU A 139 -5.16 10.28 -0.20
N ASN A 140 -6.32 9.73 0.19
CA ASN A 140 -6.93 10.00 1.49
C ASN A 140 -6.01 9.54 2.62
N PHE A 141 -5.48 8.32 2.50
CA PHE A 141 -4.50 7.78 3.41
C PHE A 141 -3.30 8.74 3.58
N TYR A 142 -2.68 9.21 2.49
CA TYR A 142 -1.58 10.17 2.58
C TYR A 142 -1.95 11.48 3.26
N ARG A 143 -3.17 11.98 3.03
CA ARG A 143 -3.68 13.18 3.71
C ARG A 143 -3.84 12.95 5.20
N GLU A 144 -4.30 11.79 5.63
CA GLU A 144 -4.44 11.44 7.05
C GLU A 144 -3.09 11.33 7.75
N VAL A 145 -2.11 10.65 7.13
CA VAL A 145 -0.74 10.57 7.66
C VAL A 145 -0.14 11.96 7.85
N LYS A 146 -0.26 12.83 6.84
CA LYS A 146 0.25 14.21 6.93
C LYS A 146 -0.41 14.99 8.07
N LYS A 147 -1.73 14.81 8.30
CA LYS A 147 -2.43 15.44 9.43
C LYS A 147 -1.89 14.94 10.77
N ILE A 148 -1.70 13.63 10.93
CA ILE A 148 -1.16 13.03 12.17
C ILE A 148 0.25 13.58 12.45
N GLN A 149 1.13 13.56 11.44
CA GLN A 149 2.50 14.08 11.58
C GLN A 149 2.53 15.58 11.90
N ALA A 150 1.62 16.37 11.34
CA ALA A 150 1.51 17.79 11.66
C ALA A 150 1.12 18.01 13.13
N VAL A 151 0.16 17.23 13.64
CA VAL A 151 -0.25 17.28 15.06
C VAL A 151 0.90 16.86 15.98
N GLU A 152 1.63 15.80 15.64
CA GLU A 152 2.80 15.34 16.41
C GLU A 152 3.91 16.39 16.43
N LYS A 153 4.21 17.03 15.31
CA LYS A 153 5.18 18.13 15.26
C LYS A 153 4.77 19.30 16.16
N ILE A 154 3.48 19.65 16.20
CA ILE A 154 2.96 20.70 17.09
C ILE A 154 3.09 20.28 18.56
N LYS A 155 2.72 19.04 18.91
CA LYS A 155 2.87 18.51 20.28
C LYS A 155 4.34 18.51 20.72
N ASN A 156 5.25 18.03 19.89
CA ASN A 156 6.68 18.00 20.18
C ASN A 156 7.26 19.41 20.33
N LYS A 157 6.86 20.37 19.48
CA LYS A 157 7.27 21.78 19.61
C LYS A 157 6.75 22.42 20.90
N ARG A 158 5.51 22.13 21.31
CA ARG A 158 4.95 22.59 22.59
C ARG A 158 5.69 21.98 23.78
N HIS A 159 5.98 20.69 23.73
CA HIS A 159 6.73 19.98 24.79
C HIS A 159 8.17 20.52 24.93
N LEU A 160 8.85 20.80 23.81
CA LEU A 160 10.15 21.47 23.84
C LEU A 160 10.06 22.88 24.43
N GLY A 161 8.98 23.61 24.11
CA GLY A 161 8.72 24.95 24.65
C GLY A 161 8.57 24.94 26.16
N SER A 162 7.80 23.99 26.71
CA SER A 162 7.62 23.87 28.17
C SER A 162 8.92 23.49 28.89
N LEU A 163 9.68 22.53 28.35
CA LEU A 163 10.97 22.13 28.94
C LEU A 163 11.97 23.30 28.97
N LYS A 164 12.00 24.12 27.92
CA LYS A 164 12.86 25.31 27.86
C LYS A 164 12.43 26.35 28.90
N GLN A 165 11.12 26.53 29.08
CA GLN A 165 10.56 27.48 30.04
C GLN A 165 10.82 27.07 31.50
N ASP A 166 10.69 25.77 31.80
CA ASP A 166 10.99 25.23 33.13
C ASP A 166 12.49 25.31 33.44
N SER A 167 13.35 25.05 32.46
CA SER A 167 14.80 25.21 32.59
C SER A 167 15.21 26.65 32.86
N LEU A 168 14.59 27.63 32.19
CA LEU A 168 14.81 29.07 32.41
C LEU A 168 14.41 29.49 33.83
N LYS A 169 13.23 29.09 34.30
CA LYS A 169 12.76 29.37 35.67
C LYS A 169 13.68 28.79 36.74
N ALA A 170 14.18 27.56 36.51
CA ALA A 170 15.14 26.93 37.41
C ALA A 170 16.47 27.71 37.49
N LEU A 171 16.95 28.22 36.35
CA LEU A 171 18.17 29.01 36.26
C LEU A 171 18.05 30.38 36.95
N GLU A 172 16.90 31.05 36.79
CA GLU A 172 16.60 32.33 37.45
C GLU A 172 16.54 32.17 38.97
N LYS A 173 15.84 31.13 39.45
CA LYS A 173 15.76 30.82 40.88
C LYS A 173 17.12 30.51 41.50
N TYR A 174 18.02 29.89 40.73
CA TYR A 174 19.40 29.65 41.16
C TYR A 174 20.21 30.96 41.23
N LYS A 175 20.09 31.83 40.23
CA LYS A 175 20.73 33.17 40.24
C LYS A 175 20.27 34.02 41.43
N GLU A 176 18.98 34.04 41.73
CA GLU A 176 18.46 34.78 42.90
C GLU A 176 19.01 34.27 44.23
N LYS A 177 19.24 32.95 44.36
CA LYS A 177 19.88 32.36 45.54
C LYS A 177 21.35 32.75 45.68
N MET A 178 22.07 32.87 44.56
CA MET A 178 23.50 33.23 44.56
C MET A 178 23.72 34.73 44.82
N LEU A 179 22.76 35.59 44.46
CA LEU A 179 22.82 37.05 44.69
C LEU A 179 22.38 37.48 46.10
N LYS A 180 21.79 36.57 46.89
CA LYS A 180 21.35 36.81 48.27
C LYS A 180 22.33 36.28 49.34
N LYS A 181 23.52 35.85 48.92
CA LYS A 181 24.65 35.47 49.78
C LYS A 181 25.78 36.48 49.61
#